data_AF-A0A132ALI2-F1
#
_entry.id   AF-A0A132ALI2-F1
#
_cell.length_a   1.000
_cell.length_b   1.000
_cell.length_c   1.000
_cell.angle_alpha   90.00
_cell.angle_beta   90.00
_cell.angle_gamma   90.00
#
_symmetry.space_group_name_H-M   'P 1'
#
loop_
_entity.id
_entity.type
_entity.pdbx_description
1 polymer ?
#
loop_
_entity_poly.entity_id
_entity_poly.type
_entity_poly.pdbx_seq_one_letter_code
_entity_poly.pdbx_strand_id
1 'polypeptide(L)'
;MNVFMVNALNRMFVNVNQACPNGRYGPKCDQECSCENEANCDPVDGHCNCLSGWIGKKCDQPCPPGKFGHRCIQLCQCEHGDCDHIR
;
A
#
# COMPACT_ATOMS: atom_id res chain seq x y z
N MET A 1 16.96 24.72 -33.54
CA MET A 1 17.61 24.45 -32.24
C MET A 1 16.66 23.61 -31.39
N ASN A 2 17.00 22.32 -31.23
CA ASN A 2 16.45 21.28 -30.35
C ASN A 2 15.04 21.44 -29.74
N VAL A 3 14.05 20.87 -30.45
CA VAL A 3 12.71 20.49 -29.91
C VAL A 3 12.80 19.24 -28.99
N PHE A 4 14.01 18.72 -28.74
CA PHE A 4 14.26 17.54 -27.91
C PHE A 4 14.40 17.83 -26.41
N MET A 5 14.50 19.11 -25.97
CA MET A 5 14.62 19.46 -24.54
C MET A 5 13.36 20.03 -23.89
N VAL A 6 12.29 20.32 -24.64
CA VAL A 6 10.99 20.72 -24.05
C VAL A 6 10.13 19.52 -23.62
N ASN A 7 10.43 18.31 -24.09
CA ASN A 7 9.69 17.09 -23.76
C ASN A 7 10.21 16.33 -22.52
N ALA A 8 11.21 16.86 -21.83
CA ALA A 8 11.76 16.25 -20.61
C ALA A 8 11.05 16.73 -19.31
N LEU A 9 10.28 17.82 -19.38
CA LEU A 9 9.53 18.34 -18.21
C LEU A 9 8.08 17.85 -18.13
N ASN A 10 7.58 17.14 -19.16
CA ASN A 10 6.21 16.64 -19.20
C ASN A 10 6.07 15.14 -18.88
N ARG A 11 7.11 14.52 -18.29
CA ARG A 11 7.08 13.11 -17.84
C ARG A 11 6.77 12.94 -16.35
N MET A 12 6.39 14.01 -15.64
CA MET A 12 6.08 13.98 -14.20
C MET A 12 4.57 14.10 -13.88
N PHE A 13 3.69 14.10 -14.87
CA PHE A 13 2.23 14.10 -14.61
C PHE A 13 1.68 12.68 -14.66
N VAL A 14 2.08 11.83 -13.71
CA VAL A 14 1.18 10.74 -13.32
C VAL A 14 -0.06 11.43 -12.77
N ASN A 15 -1.19 11.26 -13.44
CA ASN A 15 -2.44 11.85 -12.99
C ASN A 15 -2.81 11.19 -11.66
N VAL A 16 -2.70 11.92 -10.55
CA VAL A 16 -3.06 11.45 -9.20
C VAL A 16 -4.56 11.09 -9.08
N ASN A 17 -5.38 11.44 -10.08
CA ASN A 17 -6.79 11.03 -10.21
C ASN A 17 -6.99 9.87 -11.20
N GLN A 18 -5.93 9.14 -11.57
CA GLN A 18 -6.07 7.94 -12.41
C GLN A 18 -6.59 6.79 -11.55
N ALA A 19 -7.91 6.60 -11.58
CA ALA A 19 -8.53 5.43 -11.01
C ALA A 19 -8.20 4.21 -11.89
N CYS A 20 -7.27 3.37 -11.44
CA CYS A 20 -7.11 2.04 -12.00
C CYS A 20 -8.27 1.14 -11.52
N PRO A 21 -8.67 0.14 -12.33
CA PRO A 21 -9.54 -0.93 -11.85
C PRO A 21 -8.95 -1.59 -10.60
N ASN A 22 -9.80 -2.09 -9.71
CA ASN A 22 -9.37 -2.78 -8.49
C ASN A 22 -8.33 -3.86 -8.81
N GLY A 23 -7.24 -3.88 -8.04
CA GLY A 23 -6.14 -4.83 -8.19
C GLY A 23 -5.13 -4.49 -9.30
N ARG A 24 -5.18 -3.29 -9.89
CA ARG A 24 -4.19 -2.86 -10.90
C ARG A 24 -3.56 -1.51 -10.58
N TYR A 25 -2.36 -1.29 -11.10
CA TYR A 25 -1.61 -0.04 -10.93
C TYR A 25 -0.72 0.30 -12.14
N GLY A 26 -0.10 1.47 -12.09
CA GLY A 26 0.85 1.97 -13.07
C GLY A 26 0.21 2.90 -14.10
N PRO A 27 1.02 3.59 -14.93
CA PRO A 27 0.53 4.63 -15.86
C PRO A 27 -0.54 4.16 -16.86
N LYS A 28 -0.63 2.85 -17.10
CA LYS A 28 -1.59 2.21 -18.00
C LYS A 28 -2.51 1.21 -17.31
N CYS A 29 -2.43 1.08 -15.98
CA CYS A 29 -3.18 0.07 -15.22
C CYS A 29 -2.98 -1.37 -15.73
N ASP A 30 -1.79 -1.69 -16.23
CA ASP A 30 -1.43 -3.00 -16.79
C ASP A 30 -0.68 -3.88 -15.78
N GLN A 31 -0.24 -3.31 -14.67
CA GLN A 31 0.44 -4.04 -13.60
C GLN A 31 -0.56 -4.52 -12.56
N GLU A 32 -0.34 -5.73 -12.02
CA GLU A 32 -1.24 -6.37 -11.06
C GLU A 32 -0.72 -6.21 -9.63
N CYS A 33 -1.60 -5.83 -8.73
CA CYS A 33 -1.26 -5.65 -7.33
C CYS A 33 -1.01 -6.99 -6.65
N SER A 34 -0.01 -7.04 -5.78
CA SER A 34 0.39 -8.26 -5.05
C SER A 34 0.07 -8.18 -3.57
N CYS A 35 -0.93 -7.37 -3.19
CA CYS A 35 -1.34 -7.19 -1.81
C CYS A 35 -2.21 -8.36 -1.35
N GLU A 36 -1.94 -8.86 -0.15
CA GLU A 36 -2.67 -9.94 0.51
C GLU A 36 -3.63 -9.37 1.56
N ASN A 37 -4.44 -10.24 2.19
CA ASN A 37 -5.34 -9.89 3.29
C ASN A 37 -6.26 -8.70 2.96
N GLU A 38 -6.81 -8.71 1.74
CA GLU A 38 -7.79 -7.73 1.24
C GLU A 38 -7.27 -6.28 1.23
N ALA A 39 -5.95 -6.09 1.29
CA ALA A 39 -5.33 -4.78 1.21
C ALA A 39 -5.43 -4.19 -0.20
N ASN A 40 -5.72 -2.90 -0.27
CA ASN A 40 -5.72 -2.15 -1.52
C ASN A 40 -4.29 -1.68 -1.86
N CYS A 41 -3.98 -1.58 -3.15
CA CYS A 41 -2.75 -0.97 -3.63
C CYS A 41 -2.97 0.48 -4.08
N ASP A 42 -1.92 1.28 -4.00
CA ASP A 42 -1.86 2.58 -4.64
C ASP A 42 -1.87 2.40 -6.18
N PRO A 43 -2.77 3.09 -6.91
CA PRO A 43 -2.91 2.91 -8.36
C PRO A 43 -1.71 3.48 -9.15
N VAL A 44 -0.85 4.29 -8.55
CA VAL A 44 0.33 4.88 -9.19
C VAL A 44 1.51 3.91 -9.15
N ASP A 45 1.87 3.41 -7.97
CA ASP A 45 3.10 2.67 -7.75
C ASP A 45 2.92 1.24 -7.23
N GLY A 46 1.68 0.84 -6.92
CA GLY A 46 1.34 -0.50 -6.47
C GLY A 46 1.61 -0.74 -4.98
N HIS A 47 1.95 0.29 -4.19
CA HIS A 47 2.20 0.14 -2.76
C HIS A 47 0.96 -0.30 -1.99
N CYS A 48 1.08 -1.29 -1.12
CA CYS A 48 -0.06 -1.81 -0.37
C CYS A 48 -0.41 -0.95 0.86
N ASN A 49 -1.68 -0.57 0.96
CA ASN A 49 -2.27 0.06 2.12
C ASN A 49 -2.85 -1.04 3.03
N CYS A 50 -2.06 -1.48 4.00
CA CYS A 50 -2.43 -2.61 4.85
C CYS A 50 -3.62 -2.30 5.76
N LEU A 51 -4.53 -3.27 5.89
CA LEU A 51 -5.58 -3.24 6.89
C LEU A 51 -4.99 -3.39 8.29
N SER A 52 -5.76 -2.95 9.30
CA SER A 52 -5.39 -3.13 10.71
C SER A 52 -5.03 -4.57 11.01
N GLY A 53 -3.91 -4.76 11.71
CA GLY A 53 -3.39 -6.08 12.04
C GLY A 53 -2.38 -6.65 11.06
N TRP A 54 -2.19 -6.03 9.90
CA TRP A 54 -1.26 -6.51 8.87
C TRP A 54 -0.16 -5.49 8.54
N ILE A 55 1.02 -6.01 8.22
CA ILE A 55 2.22 -5.27 7.82
C ILE A 55 2.99 -6.05 6.75
N GLY A 56 4.14 -5.51 6.35
CA GLY A 56 4.97 -6.05 5.27
C GLY A 56 4.63 -5.41 3.93
N LYS A 57 5.51 -5.58 2.94
CA LYS A 57 5.34 -4.95 1.60
C LYS A 57 4.04 -5.40 0.91
N LYS A 58 3.58 -6.62 1.20
CA LYS A 58 2.37 -7.22 0.64
C LYS A 58 1.23 -7.30 1.65
N CYS A 59 1.37 -6.74 2.85
CA CYS A 59 0.39 -6.91 3.93
C CYS A 59 0.15 -8.38 4.32
N ASP A 60 1.17 -9.22 4.17
CA ASP A 60 1.16 -10.66 4.38
C ASP A 60 1.67 -11.08 5.77
N GLN A 61 2.10 -10.12 6.58
CA GLN A 61 2.66 -10.36 7.90
C GLN A 61 1.71 -9.84 8.98
N PRO A 62 1.33 -10.67 9.96
CA PRO A 62 0.53 -10.19 11.08
C PRO A 62 1.32 -9.21 11.94
N CYS A 63 0.64 -8.39 12.74
CA CYS A 63 1.31 -7.58 13.74
C CYS A 63 2.16 -8.44 14.68
N PRO A 64 3.32 -7.92 15.12
CA PRO A 64 4.13 -8.63 16.11
C PRO A 64 3.35 -8.79 17.43
N PRO A 65 3.69 -9.80 18.25
CA PRO A 65 3.00 -10.06 19.51
C PRO A 65 2.88 -8.82 20.40
N GLY A 66 1.72 -8.65 21.05
CA GLY A 66 1.42 -7.52 21.93
C GLY A 66 1.06 -6.22 21.21
N LYS A 67 0.91 -6.24 19.88
CA LYS A 67 0.55 -5.06 19.07
C LYS A 67 -0.61 -5.36 18.13
N PHE A 68 -1.39 -4.32 17.85
CA PHE A 68 -2.53 -4.40 16.92
C PHE A 68 -2.78 -3.06 16.22
N GLY A 69 -3.78 -3.05 15.34
CA GLY A 69 -4.25 -1.85 14.65
C GLY A 69 -3.44 -1.44 13.43
N HIS A 70 -3.74 -0.27 12.87
CA HIS A 70 -3.07 0.24 11.67
C HIS A 70 -1.58 0.50 11.94
N ARG A 71 -0.71 -0.12 11.12
CA ARG A 71 0.76 -0.13 11.30
C ARG A 71 1.24 -0.69 12.64
N CYS A 72 0.40 -1.46 13.35
CA CYS A 72 0.76 -2.11 14.62
C CYS A 72 1.30 -1.14 15.69
N ILE A 73 0.73 0.06 15.80
CA ILE A 73 1.19 1.06 16.78
C ILE A 73 0.45 0.99 18.12
N GLN A 74 -0.65 0.25 18.19
CA GLN A 74 -1.44 0.10 19.41
C GLN A 74 -0.88 -1.06 20.23
N LEU A 75 -0.77 -0.87 21.54
CA LEU A 75 -0.31 -1.88 22.49
C LEU A 75 -1.49 -2.60 23.11
N CYS A 76 -1.39 -3.92 23.21
CA CYS A 76 -2.42 -4.71 23.87
C CYS A 76 -2.43 -4.43 25.38
N GLN A 77 -3.63 -4.22 25.92
CA GLN A 77 -3.86 -3.89 27.33
C GLN A 77 -4.25 -5.15 28.12
N CYS A 78 -3.55 -6.26 27.87
CA CYS A 78 -3.83 -7.57 28.46
C CYS A 78 -2.67 -7.93 29.40
N GLU A 79 -2.96 -8.56 30.54
CA GLU A 79 -1.94 -8.88 31.57
C GLU A 79 -0.78 -9.75 31.06
N HIS A 80 -0.96 -10.45 29.93
CA HIS A 80 0.06 -11.32 29.33
C HIS A 80 0.48 -10.90 27.91
N GLY A 81 0.00 -9.75 27.41
CA GLY A 81 0.34 -9.26 26.06
C GLY A 81 -0.16 -10.14 24.90
N ASP A 82 -1.01 -11.13 25.18
CA ASP A 82 -1.62 -11.99 24.16
C ASP A 82 -2.98 -11.39 23.75
N CYS A 83 -3.10 -11.08 22.46
CA CYS A 83 -4.22 -10.38 21.85
C CYS A 83 -4.24 -10.72 20.36
N ASP A 84 -5.41 -10.60 19.72
CA ASP A 84 -5.49 -10.73 18.27
C ASP A 84 -4.80 -9.51 17.62
N HIS A 85 -3.89 -9.78 16.68
CA HIS A 85 -3.26 -8.75 15.85
C HIS A 85 -4.27 -7.81 15.17
N ILE A 86 -5.50 -8.25 14.92
CA ILE A 86 -6.58 -7.44 14.34
C ILE A 86 -7.28 -6.59 15.42
N ARG A 87 -7.63 -7.16 16.58
CA ARG A 87 -8.28 -6.46 17.72
C ARG A 87 -8.25 -7.21 19.05
#